data_AF-R1F681-F1
#
_entry.id   AF-R1F681-F1
#
_cell.length_a   1.000
_cell.length_b   1.000
_cell.length_c   1.000
_cell.angle_alpha   90.00
_cell.angle_beta   90.00
_cell.angle_gamma   90.00
#
_symmetry.space_group_name_H-M   'P 1'
#
loop_
_entity.id
_entity.type
_entity.pdbx_description
1 polymer ?
#
loop_
_entity_poly.entity_id
_entity_poly.type
_entity_poly.pdbx_seq_one_letter_code
_entity_poly.pdbx_strand_id
1 'polypeptide(L)' 'MSLENAPAEVQLAVDLIELLETNKIAPALALAALAIVRQDYERKLAAGAEH' A
#
# COMPACT_ATOMS: atom_id res chain seq x y z
N MET A 1 0.39 -19.83 -11.89
CA MET A 1 1.48 -18.95 -11.40
C MET A 1 1.08 -18.53 -10.01
N SER A 2 1.77 -19.06 -9.00
CA SER A 2 1.45 -18.79 -7.60
C SER A 2 1.93 -17.40 -7.18
N LEU A 3 1.12 -16.71 -6.40
CA LEU A 3 1.44 -15.41 -5.79
C LEU A 3 2.73 -15.45 -4.94
N GLU A 4 3.10 -16.64 -4.45
CA GLU A 4 4.28 -16.90 -3.60
C GLU A 4 5.63 -16.51 -4.25
N ASN A 5 5.68 -16.41 -5.59
CA ASN A 5 6.90 -16.03 -6.33
C ASN A 5 6.86 -14.58 -6.85
N ALA A 6 5.83 -13.80 -6.52
CA ALA A 6 5.73 -12.42 -6.97
C ALA A 6 6.72 -11.50 -6.22
N PRO A 7 7.12 -10.35 -6.79
CA PRO A 7 7.87 -9.34 -6.04
C PRO A 7 7.15 -8.94 -4.75
N ALA A 8 7.91 -8.61 -3.70
CA ALA A 8 7.35 -8.29 -2.38
C ALA A 8 6.32 -7.14 -2.42
N GLU A 9 6.55 -6.13 -3.26
CA GLU A 9 5.60 -5.02 -3.48
C GLU A 9 4.26 -5.48 -4.07
N VAL A 10 4.28 -6.51 -4.93
CA VAL A 10 3.09 -7.07 -5.55
C VAL A 10 2.31 -7.91 -4.55
N GLN A 11 3.02 -8.73 -3.74
CA GLN A 11 2.38 -9.51 -2.68
C GLN A 11 1.67 -8.57 -1.67
N LEU A 12 2.39 -7.54 -1.19
CA LEU A 12 1.84 -6.56 -0.28
C LEU A 12 0.65 -5.80 -0.86
N ALA A 13 0.70 -5.45 -2.16
CA ALA A 13 -0.43 -4.81 -2.82
C ALA A 13 -1.68 -5.71 -2.82
N VAL A 14 -1.51 -7.02 -3.04
CA VAL A 14 -2.64 -7.97 -3.01
C VAL A 14 -3.19 -8.12 -1.59
N ASP A 15 -2.34 -8.24 -0.57
CA ASP A 15 -2.79 -8.30 0.83
C ASP A 15 -3.58 -7.04 1.23
N LEU A 16 -3.11 -5.86 0.81
CA LEU A 16 -3.80 -4.59 1.07
C LEU A 16 -5.16 -4.51 0.35
N ILE A 17 -5.24 -5.00 -0.88
CA ILE A 17 -6.50 -5.05 -1.64
C ILE A 17 -7.50 -5.98 -0.94
N GLU A 18 -7.08 -7.18 -0.54
CA GLU A 18 -7.92 -8.14 0.17
C GLU A 18 -8.46 -7.56 1.48
N LEU A 19 -7.61 -6.87 2.25
CA LEU A 19 -8.01 -6.19 3.48
C LEU A 19 -9.07 -5.11 3.23
N LEU A 20 -8.90 -4.29 2.20
CA LEU A 20 -9.84 -3.22 1.85
C LEU A 20 -11.18 -3.77 1.36
N GLU A 21 -11.15 -4.83 0.56
CA GLU A 21 -12.36 -5.51 0.07
C GLU A 21 -13.13 -6.20 1.21
N THR A 22 -12.42 -6.90 2.11
CA THR A 22 -13.02 -7.55 3.28
C THR A 22 -13.74 -6.54 4.18
N ASN A 23 -13.19 -5.33 4.31
CA ASN A 23 -13.79 -4.23 5.06
C ASN A 23 -14.83 -3.42 4.25
N LYS A 24 -15.13 -3.83 3.01
CA LYS A 24 -16.11 -3.19 2.11
C LYS A 24 -15.82 -1.70 1.88
N ILE A 25 -14.54 -1.33 1.83
CA ILE A 25 -14.13 0.05 1.62
C ILE A 25 -14.41 0.45 0.17
N ALA A 26 -15.09 1.58 -0.02
CA ALA A 26 -15.36 2.10 -1.36
C ALA A 26 -14.03 2.41 -2.09
N PRO A 27 -13.88 2.06 -3.39
CA PRO A 27 -12.63 2.27 -4.11
C PRO A 27 -12.10 3.71 -4.07
N ALA A 28 -13.00 4.70 -4.20
CA ALA A 28 -12.63 6.10 -4.11
C ALA A 28 -12.04 6.49 -2.73
N LEU A 29 -12.59 5.92 -1.66
CA LEU A 29 -12.10 6.14 -0.30
C LEU A 29 -10.75 5.42 -0.09
N ALA A 30 -10.61 4.18 -0.58
CA ALA A 30 -9.36 3.43 -0.54
C ALA A 30 -8.23 4.20 -1.26
N LEU A 31 -8.48 4.72 -2.46
CA LEU A 31 -7.50 5.52 -3.20
C LEU A 31 -7.10 6.79 -2.45
N ALA A 32 -8.06 7.50 -1.83
CA ALA A 32 -7.77 8.68 -1.02
C ALA A 32 -6.89 8.34 0.20
N ALA A 33 -7.19 7.23 0.89
CA ALA A 33 -6.39 6.75 2.01
C ALA A 33 -4.98 6.32 1.59
N LEU A 34 -4.86 5.58 0.48
CA LEU A 34 -3.58 5.13 -0.06
C LEU A 34 -2.69 6.31 -0.49
N ALA A 35 -3.27 7.42 -0.98
CA ALA A 35 -2.52 8.64 -1.27
C ALA A 35 -1.90 9.26 0.00
N ILE A 36 -2.63 9.23 1.12
CA ILE A 36 -2.12 9.70 2.41
C ILE A 36 -0.97 8.80 2.90
N VAL A 37 -1.16 7.48 2.82
CA VAL A 37 -0.13 6.49 3.19
C VAL A 37 1.13 6.69 2.35
N ARG A 38 1.00 6.81 1.03
CA ARG A 38 2.12 7.09 0.12
C ARG A 38 2.89 8.33 0.57
N GLN A 39 2.20 9.44 0.81
CA GLN A 39 2.83 10.70 1.23
C GLN A 39 3.59 10.54 2.55
N ASP A 40 3.06 9.77 3.51
CA ASP A 40 3.75 9.49 4.78
C ASP A 40 5.07 8.73 4.58
N TYR A 41 5.07 7.70 3.72
CA TYR A 41 6.29 6.97 3.38
C TYR A 41 7.28 7.82 2.58
N GLU A 42 6.81 8.67 1.65
CA GLU A 42 7.67 9.63 0.93
C GLU A 42 8.38 10.58 1.92
N ARG A 43 7.65 11.07 2.95
CA ARG A 43 8.22 11.91 4.01
C ARG A 43 9.24 11.15 4.86
N LYS A 44 8.97 9.89 5.20
CA LYS A 44 9.91 9.04 5.95
C LYS A 44 11.20 8.76 5.18
N LEU A 45 11.10 8.54 3.87
CA LEU A 45 12.27 8.39 3.00
C LEU A 45 13.08 9.68 2.93
N ALA A 46 12.42 10.84 2.80
CA ALA A 46 13.10 12.13 2.83
C ALA A 46 13.78 12.42 4.18
N ALA A 47 13.10 12.13 5.30
CA ALA A 47 13.65 12.32 6.65
C ALA A 47 14.80 11.34 6.96
N GLY A 48 14.76 10.12 6.39
CA GLY A 48 15.83 9.14 6.51
C GLY A 48 17.07 9.42 5.64
N ALA A 49 16.97 10.36 4.70
CA ALA A 49 18.10 10.79 3.86
C ALA A 49 18.95 11.90 4.52
N GLU A 50 18.50 12.44 5.66
CA GLU A 50 19.21 13.48 6.43
C GLU A 50 20.02 12.93 7.62
N HIS A 51 20.25 11.61 7.68
CA HIS A 51 21.08 10.95 8.71
C HIS A 51 22.30 10.27 8.13
#